data_AF-A0A940LMG3-F1
#
_entry.id   AF-A0A940LMG3-F1
#
_cell.length_a   1.000
_cell.length_b   1.000
_cell.length_c   1.000
_cell.angle_alpha   90.00
_cell.angle_beta   90.00
_cell.angle_gamma   90.00
#
_symmetry.space_group_name_H-M   'P 1'
#
loop_
_entity.id
_entity.type
_entity.pdbx_description
1 polymer ?
#
loop_
_entity_poly.entity_id
_entity_poly.type
_entity_poly.pdbx_seq_one_letter_code
_entity_poly.pdbx_strand_id
1 'polypeptide(L)' 'MSAPLIPARLRKLIGGIGIMVFLAAWIWIFTSLYDFLPPNRLVHLIYFVVAGMGWGLPLMPLMSWMGKADKPIGR' A
#
# COMPACT_ATOMS: atom_id res chain seq x y z
N MET A 1 18.67 -27.64 2.73
CA MET A 1 17.35 -27.38 3.34
C MET A 1 17.09 -25.89 3.26
N SER A 2 16.25 -25.43 2.35
CA SER A 2 15.90 -24.00 2.26
C SER A 2 14.49 -23.84 2.79
N ALA A 3 14.36 -23.57 4.10
CA ALA A 3 13.11 -23.09 4.65
C ALA A 3 12.71 -21.80 3.89
N PRO A 4 11.41 -21.49 3.73
CA PRO A 4 11.00 -20.17 3.26
C PRO A 4 11.70 -19.11 4.14
N LEU A 5 12.45 -18.18 3.55
CA LEU A 5 13.25 -17.18 4.27
C LEU A 5 12.43 -16.40 5.31
N ILE A 6 11.10 -16.28 5.11
CA ILE A 6 10.15 -15.65 6.03
C ILE A 6 8.87 -16.50 6.13
N PRO A 7 8.47 -16.95 7.34
CA PRO A 7 7.23 -17.68 7.56
C PRO A 7 5.99 -16.89 7.10
N ALA A 8 4.97 -17.58 6.58
CA ALA A 8 3.74 -16.92 6.08
C ALA A 8 3.05 -16.01 7.12
N ARG A 9 3.01 -16.40 8.41
CA ARG A 9 2.43 -15.57 9.48
C ARG A 9 3.21 -14.25 9.67
N LEU A 10 4.53 -14.32 9.66
CA LEU A 10 5.41 -13.15 9.79
C LEU A 10 5.30 -12.24 8.56
N ARG A 11 5.17 -12.82 7.37
CA ARG A 11 4.94 -12.06 6.12
C ARG A 11 3.65 -11.25 6.18
N LYS A 12 2.57 -11.83 6.71
CA LYS A 12 1.29 -11.14 6.91
C LYS A 12 1.40 -10.02 7.95
N LEU A 13 2.17 -10.22 9.01
CA LEU A 13 2.42 -9.18 10.02
C LEU A 13 3.21 -8.00 9.42
N ILE A 14 4.35 -8.28 8.78
CA ILE A 14 5.20 -7.26 8.14
C ILE A 14 4.41 -6.49 7.09
N GLY A 15 3.68 -7.21 6.23
CA GLY A 15 2.90 -6.57 5.20
C GLY A 15 1.73 -5.76 5.75
N GLY A 16 1.07 -6.21 6.81
CA GLY A 16 0.03 -5.43 7.50
C GLY A 16 0.56 -4.12 8.07
N ILE A 17 1.71 -4.17 8.77
CA ILE A 17 2.40 -2.97 9.28
C ILE A 17 2.84 -2.07 8.12
N GLY A 18 3.38 -2.66 7.05
CA GLY A 18 3.78 -1.92 5.85
C GLY A 18 2.63 -1.17 5.19
N ILE A 19 1.43 -1.79 5.10
CA ILE A 19 0.22 -1.13 4.61
C ILE A 19 -0.15 0.05 5.50
N MET A 20 -0.13 -0.12 6.83
CA MET A 20 -0.46 0.96 7.77
C MET A 20 0.50 2.15 7.64
N VAL A 21 1.81 1.90 7.59
CA VAL A 21 2.82 2.95 7.42
C VAL A 21 2.66 3.64 6.06
N PHE A 22 2.43 2.88 5.00
CA PHE A 22 2.20 3.43 3.67
C PHE A 22 0.97 4.34 3.64
N LEU A 23 -0.16 3.89 4.19
CA LEU A 23 -1.39 4.69 4.23
C LEU A 23 -1.22 5.95 5.06
N ALA A 24 -0.52 5.87 6.21
CA ALA A 24 -0.21 7.04 7.02
C ALA A 24 0.64 8.06 6.25
N ALA A 25 1.70 7.61 5.58
CA ALA A 25 2.53 8.46 4.73
C ALA A 25 1.76 9.04 3.55
N TRP A 26 0.90 8.26 2.91
CA TRP A 26 0.05 8.69 1.79
C TRP A 26 -0.90 9.81 2.23
N ILE A 27 -1.64 9.59 3.31
CA ILE A 27 -2.56 10.60 3.85
C ILE A 27 -1.78 11.86 4.21
N TRP A 28 -0.64 11.73 4.89
CA TRP A 28 0.17 12.88 5.27
C TRP A 28 0.65 13.68 4.04
N ILE A 29 1.24 13.01 3.04
CA ILE A 29 1.73 13.67 1.82
C ILE A 29 0.60 14.40 1.09
N PHE A 30 -0.55 13.73 0.88
CA PHE A 30 -1.64 14.34 0.14
C PHE A 30 -2.32 15.46 0.95
N THR A 31 -2.61 15.25 2.23
CA THR A 31 -3.16 16.34 3.06
C THR A 31 -2.26 17.57 3.10
N SER A 32 -0.93 17.40 3.21
CA SER A 32 0.00 18.53 3.13
C SER A 32 0.11 19.14 1.73
N LEU A 33 -0.02 18.34 0.67
CA LEU A 33 0.02 18.85 -0.71
C LEU A 33 -1.23 19.68 -1.04
N TYR A 34 -2.36 19.40 -0.39
CA TYR A 34 -3.63 20.12 -0.59
C TYR A 34 -3.49 21.64 -0.43
N ASP A 35 -2.69 22.09 0.53
CA ASP A 35 -2.50 23.50 0.86
C ASP A 35 -1.82 24.31 -0.26
N PHE A 36 -1.18 23.63 -1.22
CA PHE A 36 -0.51 24.27 -2.35
C PHE A 36 -1.38 24.33 -3.62
N LEU A 37 -2.60 23.78 -3.61
CA LEU A 37 -3.46 23.80 -4.79
C LEU A 37 -4.16 25.16 -4.99
N PRO A 38 -4.32 25.60 -6.25
CA PRO A 38 -5.05 26.82 -6.54
C PRO A 38 -6.54 26.66 -6.19
N PRO A 39 -7.25 27.74 -5.84
CA PRO A 39 -8.65 27.69 -5.44
C PRO A 39 -9.58 27.46 -6.65
N ASN A 40 -9.55 26.24 -7.20
CA ASN A 40 -10.33 25.81 -8.36
C ASN A 40 -11.03 24.49 -8.07
N ARG A 41 -12.36 24.49 -8.17
CA ARG A 41 -13.20 23.31 -7.90
C ARG A 41 -12.86 22.10 -8.75
N LEU A 42 -12.55 22.29 -10.03
CA LEU A 42 -12.21 21.18 -10.92
C LEU A 42 -10.86 20.54 -10.52
N VAL A 43 -9.89 21.37 -10.15
CA VAL A 43 -8.57 20.92 -9.68
C VAL A 43 -8.73 20.11 -8.40
N HIS A 44 -9.51 20.60 -7.44
CA HIS A 44 -9.77 19.87 -6.19
C HIS A 44 -10.50 18.54 -6.46
N LEU A 45 -11.47 18.52 -7.38
CA LEU A 45 -12.19 17.30 -7.74
C LEU A 45 -11.23 16.22 -8.28
N ILE A 46 -10.42 16.58 -9.27
CA ILE A 46 -9.42 15.67 -9.86
C ILE A 46 -8.44 15.20 -8.78
N TYR A 47 -7.97 16.13 -7.95
CA TYR A 47 -7.05 15.85 -6.86
C TYR A 47 -7.61 14.79 -5.91
N PHE A 48 -8.84 14.94 -5.42
CA PHE A 48 -9.45 13.97 -4.51
C PHE A 48 -9.75 12.63 -5.17
N VAL A 49 -10.13 12.61 -6.46
CA VAL A 49 -10.31 11.35 -7.21
C VAL A 49 -8.99 10.59 -7.30
N VAL A 50 -7.91 11.27 -7.69
CA VAL A 50 -6.58 10.65 -7.83
C VAL A 50 -6.02 10.24 -6.46
N ALA A 51 -6.09 11.10 -5.45
CA ALA A 51 -5.60 10.80 -4.11
C ALA A 51 -6.40 9.67 -3.43
N GLY A 52 -7.73 9.70 -3.60
CA GLY A 52 -8.67 8.77 -2.98
C GLY A 52 -8.74 7.40 -3.65
N MET A 53 -8.38 7.30 -4.94
CA MET A 53 -8.38 6.02 -5.66
C MET A 53 -6.96 5.50 -5.96
N GLY A 54 -5.96 6.39 -6.01
CA GLY A 54 -4.60 6.06 -6.44
C GLY A 54 -3.79 5.24 -5.44
N TRP A 55 -4.13 5.27 -4.15
CA TRP A 55 -3.40 4.57 -3.09
C TRP A 55 -3.44 3.04 -3.22
N GLY A 56 -4.44 2.48 -3.92
CA GLY A 56 -4.57 1.03 -4.07
C GLY A 56 -3.46 0.44 -4.96
N LEU A 57 -3.03 1.18 -5.99
CA LEU A 57 -2.05 0.74 -6.98
C LEU A 57 -0.69 0.40 -6.34
N PRO A 58 -0.10 1.26 -5.49
CA PRO A 58 1.14 0.96 -4.78
C PRO A 58 1.03 -0.18 -3.76
N LEU A 59 -0.17 -0.51 -3.26
CA LEU A 59 -0.35 -1.60 -2.31
C LEU A 59 -0.42 -2.99 -2.95
N MET A 60 -0.78 -3.07 -4.24
CA MET A 60 -0.94 -4.35 -4.95
C MET A 60 0.31 -5.26 -4.87
N PRO A 61 1.55 -4.77 -5.08
CA PRO A 61 2.75 -5.60 -4.97
C PRO A 61 2.92 -6.19 -3.57
N LEU A 62 2.70 -5.37 -2.53
CA LEU A 62 2.83 -5.78 -1.13
C LEU A 62 1.78 -6.84 -0.77
N MET A 63 0.52 -6.61 -1.14
CA MET A 63 -0.56 -7.59 -0.93
C MET A 63 -0.27 -8.91 -1.66
N SER A 64 0.20 -8.84 -2.91
CA SER A 64 0.55 -10.04 -3.68
C SER A 64 1.67 -10.85 -3.00
N TRP A 65 2.66 -10.18 -2.41
CA TRP A 65 3.77 -10.81 -1.70
C TRP A 65 3.29 -11.50 -0.42
N MET A 66 2.43 -10.84 0.37
CA MET A 66 1.83 -11.41 1.57
C MET A 66 0.94 -12.62 1.27
N GLY A 67 0.26 -12.60 0.12
CA GLY A 67 -0.66 -13.65 -0.32
C GLY A 67 0.02 -14.89 -0.91
N LYS A 68 1.32 -14.85 -1.24
CA LYS A 68 2.04 -16.02 -1.77
C LYS A 68 1.98 -17.19 -0.77
N ALA A 69 1.35 -18.28 -1.16
CA ALA A 69 1.37 -19.51 -0.37
C ALA A 69 2.81 -20.03 -0.26
N ASP A 70 3.15 -20.61 0.89
CA ASP A 70 4.40 -21.37 1.03
C ASP A 70 4.29 -22.58 0.10
N LYS A 71 5.25 -22.77 -0.80
CA LYS A 71 5.23 -23.90 -1.73
C LYS A 71 5.18 -25.19 -0.90
N PRO A 72 4.23 -26.11 -1.17
CA PRO A 72 4.24 -27.40 -0.52
C PRO A 72 5.55 -28.11 -0.89
N ILE A 73 6.31 -28.52 0.12
CA ILE A 73 7.52 -29.31 -0.08
C ILE A 73 7.06 -30.72 -0.48
N GLY A 74 7.18 -31.06 -1.76
CA GLY A 74 6.98 -32.42 -2.27
C GLY A 74 5.65 -32.63 -3.02
N ARG A 75 5.68 -32.37 -4.33
CA ARG A 75 5.16 -33.27 -5.37
C ARG A 75 6.02 -33.09 -6.61
#